data_AF-A0AAN6LV65-F1
#
_entry.id   AF-A0AAN6LV65-F1
#
_cell.length_a   1.000
_cell.length_b   1.000
_cell.length_c   1.000
_cell.angle_alpha   90.00
_cell.angle_beta   90.00
_cell.angle_gamma   90.00
#
_symmetry.space_group_name_H-M   'P 1'
#
loop_
_entity.id
_entity.type
_entity.pdbx_description
1 polymer ?
#
loop_
_entity_poly.entity_id
_entity_poly.type
_entity_poly.pdbx_seq_one_letter_code
_entity_poly.pdbx_strand_id
1 'polypeptide(L)'
;MAIYAYPSNLPPPPPPPPAYTISPPRSLSRARSLTNISSRVRNRSLSIRSKKDGASSGEKSAPKHRFTMASLRGMQQPDLSKKLYKLIKTENHAIGAYESAGRERVAIAQQLSEWGEATNDDSISEVSDKLGVLMAEIAEQEDGYAQSLEEYRGVLKQIRNTESSVQPSRDHKAKVSDEIAKLKYKEPQSTKIVQLEQELVRAEAQSLVAEAQLTNITRQKFKEAYDIHFAATIERAEKQIILAKQARRILNLLDDTPIVPGDTHRPFEYSEEARQVLNDAEDELRGWQPNIEPIHSSAGALGVGAMPGAEVDNSASYGSEFGKETDHPAHRGTTSRSRSGSGGRRAASVGSLGSREGGEVRPAYTEAERRELAHAGVI
;
A
#
# COMPACT_ATOMS: atom_id res chain seq x y z
N MET A 1 52.56 61.99 12.65
CA MET A 1 51.99 60.66 12.32
C MET A 1 51.01 60.30 13.42
N ALA A 2 49.71 60.33 13.14
CA ALA A 2 48.67 59.98 14.11
C ALA A 2 48.44 58.47 14.12
N ILE A 3 48.50 57.85 15.30
CA ILE A 3 48.26 56.43 15.54
C ILE A 3 46.80 56.31 16.02
N TYR A 4 45.95 55.64 15.25
CA TYR A 4 44.59 55.28 15.68
C TYR A 4 44.61 53.89 16.31
N ALA A 5 44.28 53.83 17.59
CA ALA A 5 44.01 52.60 18.33
C ALA A 5 42.55 52.16 18.09
N TYR A 6 42.34 50.89 17.72
CA TYR A 6 41.02 50.26 17.69
C TYR A 6 40.77 49.51 19.02
N PRO A 7 39.59 49.66 19.65
CA PRO A 7 39.26 48.96 20.88
C PRO A 7 38.89 47.50 20.60
N SER A 8 39.57 46.59 21.31
CA SER A 8 39.30 45.17 21.39
C SER A 8 38.14 44.89 22.34
N ASN A 9 36.96 44.57 21.82
CA ASN A 9 35.90 43.88 22.57
C ASN A 9 34.95 43.16 21.60
N LEU A 10 35.22 41.87 21.35
CA LEU A 10 34.27 40.94 20.76
C LEU A 10 33.56 40.19 21.90
N PRO A 11 32.22 40.05 21.87
CA PRO A 11 31.50 39.27 22.88
C PRO A 11 31.79 37.75 22.72
N PRO A 12 31.77 36.98 23.81
CA PRO A 12 32.03 35.54 23.76
C PRO A 12 30.90 34.77 23.05
N PRO A 13 31.20 33.63 22.40
CA PRO A 13 30.20 32.80 21.75
C PRO A 13 29.25 32.12 22.76
N PRO A 14 28.00 31.84 22.36
CA PRO A 14 27.02 31.20 23.25
C PRO A 14 27.39 29.74 23.56
N PRO A 15 26.97 29.21 24.73
CA PRO A 15 27.26 27.83 25.14
C PRO A 15 26.49 26.81 24.28
N PRO A 16 27.03 25.60 24.10
CA PRO A 16 26.36 24.54 23.35
C PRO A 16 25.11 24.03 24.09
N PRO A 17 24.07 23.57 23.35
CA PRO A 17 22.86 23.04 23.95
C PRO A 17 23.11 21.71 24.68
N PRO A 18 22.29 21.37 25.70
CA PRO A 18 22.46 20.14 26.48
C PRO A 18 22.23 18.89 25.62
N ALA A 19 23.04 17.86 25.84
CA ALA A 19 22.92 16.58 25.17
C ALA A 19 21.61 15.88 25.60
N TYR A 20 20.65 15.79 24.67
CA TYR A 20 19.48 14.95 24.84
C TYR A 20 19.87 13.49 24.60
N THR A 21 20.01 12.73 25.68
CA THR A 21 20.06 11.26 25.61
C THR A 21 18.66 10.74 25.30
N ILE A 22 18.35 10.58 24.01
CA ILE A 22 17.13 9.89 23.57
C ILE A 22 17.49 8.41 23.44
N SER A 23 17.03 7.60 24.40
CA SER A 23 16.99 6.15 24.24
C SER A 23 16.01 5.81 23.12
N PRO A 24 16.36 4.94 22.15
CA PRO A 24 15.44 4.56 21.08
C PRO A 24 14.30 3.70 21.65
N PRO A 25 13.08 3.81 21.08
CA PRO A 25 11.99 2.92 21.45
C PRO A 25 12.33 1.49 21.02
N ARG A 26 12.16 0.54 21.94
CA ARG A 26 12.31 -0.90 21.65
C ARG A 26 11.28 -1.30 20.59
N SER A 27 11.72 -1.49 19.35
CA SER A 27 10.95 -2.23 18.38
C SER A 27 10.90 -3.70 18.84
N LEU A 28 9.69 -4.26 18.91
CA LEU A 28 9.52 -5.70 19.10
C LEU A 28 9.82 -6.40 17.78
N SER A 29 11.10 -6.45 17.41
CA SER A 29 11.60 -7.24 16.30
C SER A 29 11.59 -8.70 16.73
N ARG A 30 10.48 -9.42 16.49
CA ARG A 30 10.44 -10.87 16.63
C ARG A 30 11.08 -11.50 15.39
N ALA A 31 12.41 -11.35 15.27
CA ALA A 31 13.19 -12.09 14.27
C ALA A 31 13.06 -13.58 14.58
N ARG A 32 12.43 -14.33 13.68
CA ARG A 32 12.56 -15.78 13.66
C ARG A 32 13.88 -16.09 12.97
N SER A 33 14.75 -16.82 13.66
CA SER A 33 15.99 -17.33 13.07
C SER A 33 15.67 -18.12 11.79
N LEU A 34 16.44 -17.87 10.72
CA LEU A 34 16.33 -18.55 9.42
C LEU A 34 16.66 -20.05 9.47
N THR A 35 16.93 -20.62 10.66
CA THR A 35 17.51 -21.96 10.82
C THR A 35 16.55 -23.04 11.33
N ASN A 36 15.23 -22.82 11.42
CA ASN A 36 14.31 -23.88 11.86
C ASN A 36 12.90 -23.81 11.25
N ILE A 37 12.62 -24.68 10.27
CA ILE A 37 11.26 -24.99 9.80
C ILE A 37 10.85 -26.35 10.38
N SER A 38 9.98 -26.34 11.39
CA SER A 38 9.39 -27.56 11.97
C SER A 38 8.20 -28.03 11.11
N SER A 39 8.29 -29.25 10.60
CA SER A 39 7.25 -29.94 9.83
C SER A 39 6.04 -30.29 10.70
N ARG A 40 4.83 -29.86 10.29
CA ARG A 40 3.56 -30.30 10.90
C ARG A 40 2.71 -31.05 9.88
N VAL A 41 2.72 -32.37 10.02
CA VAL A 41 1.83 -33.35 9.38
C VAL A 41 0.36 -33.05 9.69
N ARG A 42 -0.52 -33.09 8.69
CA ARG A 42 -1.99 -33.14 8.89
C ARG A 42 -2.64 -34.21 8.01
N ASN A 43 -3.30 -35.15 8.70
CA ASN A 43 -4.09 -36.26 8.17
C ASN A 43 -5.36 -35.78 7.44
N ARG A 44 -5.67 -36.42 6.30
CA ARG A 44 -6.94 -36.30 5.55
C ARG A 44 -7.92 -37.39 5.98
N SER A 45 -9.21 -37.06 6.08
CA SER A 45 -10.29 -38.06 6.12
C SER A 45 -11.29 -37.81 4.98
N LEU A 46 -11.51 -38.86 4.19
CA LEU A 46 -12.45 -38.97 3.07
C LEU A 46 -13.88 -39.20 3.58
N SER A 47 -14.89 -38.70 2.88
CA SER A 47 -16.25 -39.23 3.00
C SER A 47 -16.98 -39.28 1.65
N ILE A 48 -17.37 -40.50 1.30
CA ILE A 48 -18.18 -40.94 0.16
C ILE A 48 -19.65 -40.68 0.47
N ARG A 49 -20.44 -40.20 -0.51
CA ARG A 49 -21.84 -40.64 -0.65
C ARG A 49 -22.45 -40.36 -2.03
N SER A 50 -23.21 -41.35 -2.46
CA SER A 50 -23.81 -41.61 -3.77
C SER A 50 -25.32 -41.32 -3.82
N LYS A 51 -25.83 -41.23 -5.06
CA LYS A 51 -27.18 -41.58 -5.59
C LYS A 51 -28.31 -40.51 -5.67
N LYS A 52 -28.72 -40.23 -6.93
CA LYS A 52 -29.97 -40.70 -7.62
C LYS A 52 -30.99 -39.62 -8.08
N ASP A 53 -31.21 -39.64 -9.40
CA ASP A 53 -32.38 -39.37 -10.28
C ASP A 53 -33.29 -38.14 -10.14
N GLY A 54 -33.69 -37.59 -11.30
CA GLY A 54 -35.02 -36.99 -11.49
C GLY A 54 -35.06 -35.73 -12.35
N ALA A 55 -35.47 -35.88 -13.62
CA ALA A 55 -35.69 -34.83 -14.60
C ALA A 55 -36.83 -33.85 -14.26
N SER A 56 -36.72 -32.59 -14.70
CA SER A 56 -37.82 -31.88 -15.37
C SER A 56 -37.36 -30.56 -16.01
N SER A 57 -37.92 -30.33 -17.19
CA SER A 57 -37.78 -29.23 -18.14
C SER A 57 -38.24 -27.87 -17.58
N GLY A 58 -37.54 -26.79 -17.93
CA GLY A 58 -37.99 -25.41 -17.68
C GLY A 58 -37.05 -24.35 -18.27
N GLU A 59 -37.60 -23.48 -19.11
CA GLU A 59 -37.01 -22.43 -19.95
C GLU A 59 -35.83 -21.61 -19.39
N LYS A 60 -34.82 -21.40 -20.26
CA LYS A 60 -33.70 -20.47 -20.05
C LYS A 60 -34.16 -19.03 -20.26
N SER A 61 -34.24 -18.25 -19.18
CA SER A 61 -34.24 -16.78 -19.25
C SER A 61 -32.87 -16.22 -18.80
N ALA A 62 -32.37 -15.24 -19.55
CA ALA A 62 -31.03 -14.66 -19.37
C ALA A 62 -30.89 -13.89 -18.03
N PRO A 63 -29.69 -13.88 -17.41
CA PRO A 63 -29.49 -13.25 -16.11
C PRO A 63 -29.42 -11.72 -16.25
N LYS A 64 -30.42 -11.03 -15.71
CA LYS A 64 -30.42 -9.56 -15.55
C LYS A 64 -29.35 -9.16 -14.53
N HIS A 65 -28.41 -8.31 -14.94
CA HIS A 65 -27.39 -7.70 -14.07
C HIS A 65 -28.06 -6.93 -12.92
N ARG A 66 -27.85 -7.41 -11.69
CA ARG A 66 -28.34 -6.77 -10.47
C ARG A 66 -27.35 -5.68 -10.05
N PHE A 67 -27.67 -4.41 -10.35
CA PHE A 67 -26.99 -3.26 -9.77
C PHE A 67 -27.17 -3.28 -8.24
N THR A 68 -26.09 -3.42 -7.49
CA THR A 68 -26.13 -3.36 -6.02
C THR A 68 -25.97 -1.90 -5.56
N MET A 69 -26.74 -1.49 -4.53
CA MET A 69 -26.71 -0.13 -3.96
C MET A 69 -25.33 0.30 -3.42
N ALA A 70 -24.38 -0.64 -3.27
CA ALA A 70 -22.99 -0.33 -2.96
C ALA A 70 -22.30 0.48 -4.08
N SER A 71 -22.76 0.36 -5.34
CA SER A 71 -22.23 1.13 -6.47
C SER A 71 -22.74 2.58 -6.51
N LEU A 72 -23.89 2.88 -5.88
CA LEU A 72 -24.48 4.22 -5.84
C LEU A 72 -23.86 5.13 -4.77
N ARG A 73 -23.27 4.56 -3.71
CA ARG A 73 -22.51 5.34 -2.70
C ARG A 73 -21.24 5.97 -3.27
N GLY A 74 -20.72 5.46 -4.39
CA GLY A 74 -19.61 6.09 -5.10
C GLY A 74 -20.01 7.35 -5.89
N MET A 75 -21.31 7.54 -6.17
CA MET A 75 -21.82 8.67 -6.95
C MET A 75 -22.07 9.93 -6.10
N GLN A 76 -22.17 9.77 -4.78
CA GLN A 76 -22.41 10.84 -3.79
C GLN A 76 -21.12 11.37 -3.15
N GLN A 77 -19.97 11.23 -3.83
CA GLN A 77 -18.77 11.95 -3.40
C GLN A 77 -18.82 13.38 -3.97
N PRO A 78 -18.46 14.41 -3.20
CA PRO A 78 -18.30 15.76 -3.71
C PRO A 78 -17.31 15.78 -4.89
N ASP A 79 -17.55 16.62 -5.90
CA ASP A 79 -16.79 16.58 -7.16
C ASP A 79 -15.27 16.73 -6.98
N LEU A 80 -14.84 17.48 -5.95
CA LEU A 80 -13.43 17.67 -5.64
C LEU A 80 -12.73 16.36 -5.25
N SER A 81 -13.35 15.56 -4.36
CA SER A 81 -12.72 14.37 -3.79
C SER A 81 -12.80 13.13 -4.68
N LYS A 82 -13.59 13.16 -5.77
CA LYS A 82 -13.75 12.04 -6.70
C LYS A 82 -12.42 11.57 -7.31
N LYS A 83 -11.55 12.52 -7.68
CA LYS A 83 -10.25 12.19 -8.32
C LYS A 83 -9.32 11.49 -7.33
N LEU A 84 -9.15 12.06 -6.14
CA LEU A 84 -8.30 11.48 -5.11
C LEU A 84 -8.89 10.16 -4.57
N TYR A 85 -10.20 10.04 -4.46
CA TYR A 85 -10.87 8.77 -4.16
C TYR A 85 -10.53 7.67 -5.18
N LYS A 86 -10.54 8.01 -6.49
CA LYS A 86 -10.14 7.08 -7.54
C LYS A 86 -8.68 6.66 -7.39
N LEU A 87 -7.78 7.59 -7.10
CA LEU A 87 -6.36 7.30 -6.82
C LEU A 87 -6.21 6.34 -5.64
N ILE A 88 -6.79 6.67 -4.48
CA ILE A 88 -6.77 5.82 -3.27
C ILE A 88 -7.34 4.43 -3.54
N LYS A 89 -8.37 4.34 -4.39
CA LYS A 89 -8.93 3.05 -4.79
C LYS A 89 -7.94 2.26 -5.64
N THR A 90 -7.32 2.85 -6.65
CA THR A 90 -6.32 2.18 -7.48
C THR A 90 -5.12 1.73 -6.66
N GLU A 91 -4.62 2.56 -5.74
CA GLU A 91 -3.53 2.20 -4.82
C GLU A 91 -3.83 0.94 -4.00
N ASN A 92 -5.09 0.79 -3.54
CA ASN A 92 -5.51 -0.44 -2.85
C ASN A 92 -5.37 -1.71 -3.70
N HIS A 93 -5.52 -1.60 -5.03
CA HIS A 93 -5.35 -2.74 -5.92
C HIS A 93 -3.86 -3.05 -6.10
N ALA A 94 -3.01 -2.02 -6.20
CA ALA A 94 -1.56 -2.18 -6.25
C ALA A 94 -1.02 -2.84 -4.97
N ILE A 95 -1.44 -2.37 -3.79
CA ILE A 95 -1.10 -2.98 -2.49
C ILE A 95 -1.49 -4.47 -2.48
N GLY A 96 -2.73 -4.80 -2.85
CA GLY A 96 -3.17 -6.19 -2.92
C GLY A 96 -2.39 -7.05 -3.92
N ALA A 97 -1.82 -6.45 -4.98
CA ALA A 97 -0.94 -7.14 -5.91
C ALA A 97 0.43 -7.46 -5.26
N TYR A 98 1.02 -6.52 -4.51
CA TYR A 98 2.26 -6.77 -3.75
C TYR A 98 2.08 -7.83 -2.67
N GLU A 99 0.98 -7.78 -1.90
CA GLU A 99 0.66 -8.84 -0.92
C GLU A 99 0.51 -10.21 -1.58
N SER A 100 -0.09 -10.25 -2.78
CA SER A 100 -0.26 -11.50 -3.54
C SER A 100 1.08 -12.01 -4.05
N ALA A 101 1.92 -11.12 -4.59
CA ALA A 101 3.26 -11.45 -5.04
C ALA A 101 4.13 -12.00 -3.89
N GLY A 102 4.05 -11.43 -2.68
CA GLY A 102 4.71 -11.95 -1.49
C GLY A 102 4.25 -13.38 -1.17
N ARG A 103 2.93 -13.62 -1.06
CA ARG A 103 2.40 -14.98 -0.80
C ARG A 103 2.80 -16.00 -1.87
N GLU A 104 2.73 -15.62 -3.14
CA GLU A 104 3.14 -16.49 -4.25
C GLU A 104 4.64 -16.77 -4.21
N ARG A 105 5.47 -15.78 -3.86
CA ARG A 105 6.91 -15.95 -3.73
C ARG A 105 7.28 -16.95 -2.64
N VAL A 106 6.60 -16.92 -1.48
CA VAL A 106 6.77 -17.95 -0.43
C VAL A 106 6.43 -19.34 -0.95
N ALA A 107 5.33 -19.48 -1.70
CA ALA A 107 4.94 -20.76 -2.28
C ALA A 107 5.97 -21.26 -3.30
N ILE A 108 6.51 -20.37 -4.14
CA ILE A 108 7.57 -20.70 -5.10
C ILE A 108 8.84 -21.15 -4.37
N ALA A 109 9.23 -20.46 -3.30
CA ALA A 109 10.40 -20.82 -2.49
C ALA A 109 10.28 -22.23 -1.90
N GLN A 110 9.10 -22.58 -1.39
CA GLN A 110 8.81 -23.92 -0.89
C GLN A 110 8.87 -24.97 -2.01
N GLN A 111 8.22 -24.70 -3.14
CA GLN A 111 8.22 -25.61 -4.30
C GLN A 111 9.63 -25.84 -4.86
N LEU A 112 10.49 -24.81 -4.85
CA LEU A 112 11.89 -24.93 -5.30
C LEU A 112 12.65 -25.92 -4.42
N SER A 113 12.49 -25.81 -3.09
CA SER A 113 13.17 -26.68 -2.13
C SER A 113 12.66 -28.13 -2.23
N GLU A 114 11.33 -28.30 -2.30
CA GLU A 114 10.69 -29.61 -2.49
C GLU A 114 11.11 -30.28 -3.81
N TRP A 115 11.18 -29.52 -4.90
CA TRP A 115 11.63 -30.02 -6.19
C TRP A 115 13.09 -30.46 -6.15
N GLY A 116 13.96 -29.65 -5.52
CA GLY A 116 15.37 -29.96 -5.41
C GLY A 116 15.65 -31.25 -4.64
N GLU A 117 14.96 -31.48 -3.53
CA GLU A 117 15.01 -32.75 -2.79
C GLU A 117 14.60 -33.95 -3.67
N ALA A 118 13.57 -33.78 -4.51
CA ALA A 118 13.06 -34.84 -5.37
C ALA A 118 14.01 -35.22 -6.54
N THR A 119 15.06 -34.43 -6.81
CA THR A 119 16.03 -34.73 -7.87
C THR A 119 16.96 -35.89 -7.51
N ASN A 120 17.13 -36.20 -6.23
CA ASN A 120 18.16 -37.11 -5.71
C ASN A 120 19.60 -36.69 -6.09
N ASP A 121 19.80 -35.41 -6.36
CA ASP A 121 21.12 -34.79 -6.52
C ASP A 121 21.41 -33.94 -5.27
N ASP A 122 22.39 -34.36 -4.48
CA ASP A 122 22.76 -33.72 -3.22
C ASP A 122 23.12 -32.23 -3.40
N SER A 123 23.77 -31.88 -4.52
CA SER A 123 24.16 -30.50 -4.81
C SER A 123 22.95 -29.64 -5.14
N ILE A 124 22.04 -30.15 -5.97
CA ILE A 124 20.79 -29.44 -6.31
C ILE A 124 19.89 -29.32 -5.09
N SER A 125 19.77 -30.36 -4.27
CA SER A 125 18.98 -30.34 -3.04
C SER A 125 19.49 -29.28 -2.06
N GLU A 126 20.80 -29.22 -1.82
CA GLU A 126 21.37 -28.25 -0.87
C GLU A 126 21.27 -26.81 -1.40
N VAL A 127 21.60 -26.56 -2.68
CA VAL A 127 21.52 -25.23 -3.30
C VAL A 127 20.08 -24.71 -3.34
N SER A 128 19.13 -25.55 -3.74
CA SER A 128 17.71 -25.17 -3.85
C SER A 128 17.08 -24.86 -2.48
N ASP A 129 17.44 -25.58 -1.42
CA ASP A 129 17.00 -25.29 -0.05
C ASP A 129 17.45 -23.89 0.40
N LYS A 130 18.74 -23.56 0.21
CA LYS A 130 19.26 -22.23 0.59
C LYS A 130 18.69 -21.11 -0.28
N LEU A 131 18.47 -21.35 -1.57
CA LEU A 131 17.75 -20.42 -2.44
C LEU A 131 16.30 -20.23 -1.99
N GLY A 132 15.63 -21.29 -1.54
CA GLY A 132 14.31 -21.23 -0.94
C GLY A 132 14.26 -20.27 0.25
N VAL A 133 15.22 -20.36 1.16
CA VAL A 133 15.34 -19.44 2.31
C VAL A 133 15.47 -17.98 1.85
N LEU A 134 16.38 -17.69 0.92
CA LEU A 134 16.57 -16.33 0.41
C LEU A 134 15.34 -15.80 -0.36
N MET A 135 14.67 -16.65 -1.12
CA MET A 135 13.43 -16.29 -1.83
C MET A 135 12.26 -16.03 -0.87
N ALA A 136 12.16 -16.78 0.22
CA ALA A 136 11.18 -16.54 1.28
C ALA A 136 11.45 -15.19 1.98
N GLU A 137 12.72 -14.84 2.21
CA GLU A 137 13.07 -13.54 2.78
C GLU A 137 12.76 -12.38 1.81
N ILE A 138 12.97 -12.55 0.49
CA ILE A 138 12.51 -11.58 -0.53
C ILE A 138 10.99 -11.37 -0.44
N ALA A 139 10.24 -12.43 -0.15
CA ALA A 139 8.80 -12.36 0.00
C ALA A 139 8.37 -11.56 1.24
N GLU A 140 9.09 -11.70 2.36
CA GLU A 140 8.87 -10.89 3.57
C GLU A 140 9.07 -9.39 3.28
N GLN A 141 10.05 -9.04 2.43
CA GLN A 141 10.25 -7.64 2.00
C GLN A 141 9.06 -7.10 1.19
N GLU A 142 8.34 -7.94 0.43
CA GLU A 142 7.10 -7.51 -0.25
C GLU A 142 5.97 -7.23 0.73
N ASP A 143 5.86 -8.00 1.81
CA ASP A 143 4.84 -7.79 2.84
C ASP A 143 5.10 -6.48 3.61
N GLY A 144 6.34 -6.25 4.04
CA GLY A 144 6.74 -4.99 4.70
C GLY A 144 6.52 -3.75 3.81
N TYR A 145 6.80 -3.88 2.51
CA TYR A 145 6.51 -2.81 1.54
C TYR A 145 5.00 -2.56 1.38
N ALA A 146 4.19 -3.62 1.27
CA ALA A 146 2.74 -3.48 1.19
C ALA A 146 2.14 -2.81 2.43
N GLN A 147 2.65 -3.12 3.63
CA GLN A 147 2.27 -2.44 4.88
C GLN A 147 2.56 -0.94 4.82
N SER A 148 3.78 -0.56 4.40
CA SER A 148 4.19 0.84 4.27
C SER A 148 3.36 1.61 3.23
N LEU A 149 2.97 0.94 2.14
CA LEU A 149 2.05 1.53 1.15
C LEU A 149 0.64 1.75 1.72
N GLU A 150 0.16 0.93 2.66
CA GLU A 150 -1.12 1.20 3.33
C GLU A 150 -1.02 2.40 4.28
N GLU A 151 0.14 2.64 4.91
CA GLU A 151 0.41 3.86 5.69
C GLU A 151 0.35 5.12 4.79
N TYR A 152 1.10 5.14 3.68
CA TYR A 152 1.03 6.17 2.64
C TYR A 152 -0.41 6.42 2.20
N ARG A 153 -1.16 5.35 1.92
CA ARG A 153 -2.55 5.43 1.50
C ARG A 153 -3.45 5.97 2.61
N GLY A 154 -3.13 5.69 3.87
CA GLY A 154 -3.73 6.30 5.05
C GLY A 154 -3.62 7.82 5.03
N VAL A 155 -2.44 8.36 4.71
CA VAL A 155 -2.19 9.81 4.59
C VAL A 155 -3.01 10.42 3.44
N LEU A 156 -3.10 9.76 2.28
CA LEU A 156 -3.96 10.23 1.18
C LEU A 156 -5.45 10.28 1.55
N LYS A 157 -5.94 9.33 2.37
CA LYS A 157 -7.32 9.36 2.88
C LYS A 157 -7.57 10.60 3.74
N GLN A 158 -6.58 11.10 4.47
CA GLN A 158 -6.69 12.34 5.25
C GLN A 158 -6.92 13.55 4.33
N ILE A 159 -6.14 13.68 3.24
CA ILE A 159 -6.33 14.75 2.24
C ILE A 159 -7.76 14.72 1.68
N ARG A 160 -8.23 13.55 1.24
CA ARG A 160 -9.59 13.38 0.71
C ARG A 160 -10.66 13.75 1.76
N ASN A 161 -10.46 13.40 3.03
CA ASN A 161 -11.38 13.77 4.10
C ASN A 161 -11.44 15.29 4.29
N THR A 162 -10.30 15.97 4.26
CA THR A 162 -10.23 17.43 4.29
C THR A 162 -10.95 18.04 3.08
N GLU A 163 -10.71 17.54 1.86
CA GLU A 163 -11.43 17.95 0.65
C GLU A 163 -12.94 17.81 0.76
N SER A 164 -13.41 16.77 1.44
CA SER A 164 -14.83 16.50 1.66
C SER A 164 -15.41 17.42 2.74
N SER A 165 -14.63 17.73 3.78
CA SER A 165 -15.04 18.59 4.89
C SER A 165 -15.21 20.07 4.51
N VAL A 166 -14.58 20.54 3.43
CA VAL A 166 -14.74 21.93 2.96
C VAL A 166 -15.98 22.14 2.09
N GLN A 167 -16.60 21.07 1.60
CA GLN A 167 -17.72 21.16 0.66
C GLN A 167 -18.95 21.86 1.26
N PRO A 168 -19.35 21.59 2.52
CA PRO A 168 -20.45 22.32 3.15
C PRO A 168 -20.26 23.84 3.15
N SER A 169 -19.01 24.33 3.29
CA SER A 169 -18.72 25.77 3.23
C SER A 169 -18.91 26.34 1.82
N ARG A 170 -18.50 25.59 0.78
CA ARG A 170 -18.72 25.97 -0.62
C ARG A 170 -20.21 25.99 -0.97
N ASP A 171 -20.92 24.94 -0.58
CA ASP A 171 -22.35 24.77 -0.84
C ASP A 171 -23.16 25.86 -0.13
N HIS A 172 -22.80 26.21 1.11
CA HIS A 172 -23.45 27.29 1.84
C HIS A 172 -23.26 28.65 1.16
N LYS A 173 -22.03 28.98 0.74
CA LYS A 173 -21.76 30.22 -0.01
C LYS A 173 -22.55 30.28 -1.32
N ALA A 174 -22.55 29.20 -2.09
CA ALA A 174 -23.30 29.12 -3.35
C ALA A 174 -24.81 29.31 -3.11
N LYS A 175 -25.36 28.64 -2.09
CA LYS A 175 -26.78 28.76 -1.73
C LYS A 175 -27.18 30.19 -1.36
N VAL A 176 -26.39 30.88 -0.53
CA VAL A 176 -26.67 32.28 -0.14
C VAL A 176 -26.62 33.19 -1.38
N SER A 177 -25.62 32.99 -2.25
CA SER A 177 -25.52 33.73 -3.53
C SER A 177 -26.74 33.52 -4.44
N ASP A 178 -27.21 32.27 -4.59
CA ASP A 178 -28.37 31.95 -5.41
C ASP A 178 -29.67 32.54 -4.83
N GLU A 179 -29.82 32.54 -3.51
CA GLU A 179 -30.95 33.17 -2.81
C GLU A 179 -30.97 34.68 -3.04
N ILE A 180 -29.82 35.35 -2.98
CA ILE A 180 -29.69 36.78 -3.33
C ILE A 180 -30.09 37.02 -4.78
N ALA A 181 -29.56 36.25 -5.73
CA ALA A 181 -29.87 36.43 -7.15
C ALA A 181 -31.36 36.25 -7.43
N LYS A 182 -31.98 35.23 -6.82
CA LYS A 182 -33.41 34.95 -6.93
C LYS A 182 -34.27 36.07 -6.34
N LEU A 183 -33.91 36.60 -5.17
CA LEU A 183 -34.61 37.71 -4.53
C LEU A 183 -34.44 39.02 -5.31
N LYS A 184 -33.24 39.32 -5.81
CA LYS A 184 -33.00 40.49 -6.68
C LYS A 184 -33.84 40.46 -7.96
N TYR A 185 -34.05 39.27 -8.53
CA TYR A 185 -34.88 39.11 -9.74
C TYR A 185 -36.39 39.21 -9.45
N LYS A 186 -36.87 38.59 -8.36
CA LYS A 186 -38.32 38.50 -8.07
C LYS A 186 -38.87 39.66 -7.24
N GLU A 187 -38.11 40.13 -6.26
CA GLU A 187 -38.54 41.08 -5.22
C GLU A 187 -37.39 42.07 -4.90
N PRO A 188 -37.02 42.97 -5.85
CA PRO A 188 -35.83 43.82 -5.72
C PRO A 188 -35.89 44.83 -4.56
N GLN A 189 -37.08 45.09 -4.01
CA GLN A 189 -37.30 46.01 -2.89
C GLN A 189 -37.31 45.29 -1.53
N SER A 190 -37.03 43.98 -1.49
CA SER A 190 -37.06 43.19 -0.27
C SER A 190 -35.92 43.54 0.67
N THR A 191 -36.23 43.90 1.92
CA THR A 191 -35.22 44.19 2.98
C THR A 191 -34.36 42.99 3.33
N LYS A 192 -34.80 41.77 2.98
CA LYS A 192 -34.04 40.52 3.14
C LYS A 192 -32.78 40.47 2.28
N ILE A 193 -32.71 41.25 1.19
CA ILE A 193 -31.52 41.30 0.31
C ILE A 193 -30.30 41.76 1.11
N VAL A 194 -30.43 42.83 1.90
CA VAL A 194 -29.34 43.38 2.72
C VAL A 194 -28.87 42.37 3.78
N GLN A 195 -29.80 41.61 4.36
CA GLN A 195 -29.47 40.56 5.34
C GLN A 195 -28.67 39.43 4.70
N LEU A 196 -29.12 38.93 3.53
CA LEU A 196 -28.42 37.88 2.79
C LEU A 196 -27.06 38.36 2.26
N GLU A 197 -26.93 39.64 1.86
CA GLU A 197 -25.63 40.21 1.47
C GLU A 197 -24.63 40.20 2.63
N GLN A 198 -25.06 40.55 3.84
CA GLN A 198 -24.21 40.44 5.03
C GLN A 198 -23.87 38.98 5.37
N GLU A 199 -24.82 38.06 5.19
CA GLU A 199 -24.59 36.61 5.34
C GLU A 199 -23.59 36.10 4.31
N LEU A 200 -23.66 36.57 3.06
CA LEU A 200 -22.73 36.21 1.99
C LEU A 200 -21.31 36.62 2.35
N VAL A 201 -21.10 37.84 2.86
CA VAL A 201 -19.77 38.30 3.32
C VAL A 201 -19.22 37.37 4.41
N ARG A 202 -20.07 36.91 5.34
CA ARG A 202 -19.67 35.94 6.37
C ARG A 202 -19.34 34.57 5.77
N ALA A 203 -20.16 34.06 4.84
CA ALA A 203 -19.94 32.79 4.17
C ALA A 203 -18.67 32.81 3.30
N GLU A 204 -18.35 33.94 2.66
CA GLU A 204 -17.12 34.17 1.91
C GLU A 204 -15.89 34.11 2.81
N ALA A 205 -15.91 34.80 3.95
CA ALA A 205 -14.83 34.76 4.92
C ALA A 205 -14.57 33.32 5.44
N GLN A 206 -15.64 32.59 5.76
CA GLN A 206 -15.53 31.18 6.17
C GLN A 206 -14.97 30.28 5.04
N SER A 207 -15.44 30.50 3.80
CA SER A 207 -14.94 29.78 2.64
C SER A 207 -13.45 30.06 2.41
N LEU A 208 -12.99 31.30 2.55
CA LEU A 208 -11.57 31.64 2.42
C LEU A 208 -10.69 30.92 3.45
N VAL A 209 -11.12 30.87 4.72
CA VAL A 209 -10.40 30.14 5.78
C VAL A 209 -10.35 28.64 5.47
N ALA A 210 -11.49 28.04 5.08
CA ALA A 210 -11.57 26.62 4.76
C ALA A 210 -10.70 26.24 3.55
N GLU A 211 -10.67 27.07 2.49
CA GLU A 211 -9.80 26.84 1.32
C GLU A 211 -8.31 26.98 1.66
N ALA A 212 -7.95 27.94 2.52
CA ALA A 212 -6.58 28.10 3.00
C ALA A 212 -6.13 26.88 3.82
N GLN A 213 -6.99 26.40 4.72
CA GLN A 213 -6.74 25.17 5.49
C GLN A 213 -6.58 23.95 4.58
N LEU A 214 -7.48 23.76 3.62
CA LEU A 214 -7.37 22.69 2.63
C LEU A 214 -6.02 22.75 1.92
N THR A 215 -5.63 23.93 1.44
CA THR A 215 -4.37 24.11 0.72
C THR A 215 -3.16 23.75 1.58
N ASN A 216 -3.14 24.19 2.85
CA ASN A 216 -2.04 23.93 3.77
C ASN A 216 -1.94 22.44 4.13
N ILE A 217 -3.07 21.81 4.50
CA ILE A 217 -3.14 20.39 4.85
C ILE A 217 -2.77 19.53 3.65
N THR A 218 -3.30 19.82 2.46
CA THR A 218 -2.96 19.08 1.24
C THR A 218 -1.47 19.12 0.96
N ARG A 219 -0.80 20.29 1.05
CA ARG A 219 0.65 20.37 0.83
C ARG A 219 1.44 19.59 1.87
N GLN A 220 1.07 19.71 3.15
CA GLN A 220 1.75 19.01 4.24
C GLN A 220 1.62 17.49 4.08
N LYS A 221 0.39 17.01 3.93
CA LYS A 221 0.08 15.58 3.84
C LYS A 221 0.53 14.96 2.53
N PHE A 222 0.56 15.72 1.43
CA PHE A 222 1.13 15.25 0.17
C PHE A 222 2.63 14.97 0.31
N LYS A 223 3.39 15.87 0.95
CA LYS A 223 4.82 15.64 1.24
C LYS A 223 5.01 14.40 2.12
N GLU A 224 4.29 14.33 3.23
CA GLU A 224 4.34 13.20 4.18
C GLU A 224 4.01 11.87 3.50
N ALA A 225 2.95 11.82 2.68
CA ALA A 225 2.54 10.62 1.97
C ALA A 225 3.66 10.08 1.07
N TYR A 226 4.22 10.94 0.22
CA TYR A 226 5.24 10.50 -0.73
C TYR A 226 6.62 10.29 -0.11
N ASP A 227 6.89 10.89 1.06
CA ASP A 227 8.05 10.53 1.89
C ASP A 227 7.99 9.06 2.27
N ILE A 228 6.88 8.63 2.88
CA ILE A 228 6.64 7.24 3.28
C ILE A 228 6.74 6.30 2.07
N HIS A 229 6.06 6.65 0.97
CA HIS A 229 6.05 5.81 -0.24
C HIS A 229 7.47 5.59 -0.78
N PHE A 230 8.24 6.66 -0.98
CA PHE A 230 9.55 6.54 -1.61
C PHE A 230 10.61 5.99 -0.64
N ALA A 231 10.51 6.30 0.66
CA ALA A 231 11.36 5.66 1.67
C ALA A 231 11.16 4.14 1.69
N ALA A 232 9.91 3.66 1.69
CA ALA A 232 9.59 2.25 1.63
C ALA A 232 10.07 1.59 0.31
N THR A 233 10.01 2.33 -0.80
CA THR A 233 10.49 1.87 -2.11
C THR A 233 12.01 1.65 -2.09
N ILE A 234 12.76 2.60 -1.52
CA ILE A 234 14.21 2.54 -1.38
C ILE A 234 14.60 1.36 -0.48
N GLU A 235 13.99 1.26 0.71
CA GLU A 235 14.25 0.17 1.64
C GLU A 235 14.03 -1.21 1.01
N ARG A 236 12.87 -1.40 0.36
CA ARG A 236 12.56 -2.66 -0.36
C ARG A 236 13.63 -2.98 -1.39
N ALA A 237 14.01 -2.01 -2.21
CA ALA A 237 14.98 -2.22 -3.28
C ALA A 237 16.37 -2.59 -2.73
N GLU A 238 16.86 -1.86 -1.73
CA GLU A 238 18.18 -2.09 -1.15
C GLU A 238 18.29 -3.46 -0.46
N LYS A 239 17.26 -3.84 0.32
CA LYS A 239 17.21 -5.17 0.96
C LYS A 239 17.09 -6.30 -0.06
N GLN A 240 16.32 -6.12 -1.14
CA GLN A 240 16.25 -7.10 -2.22
C GLN A 240 17.58 -7.22 -2.99
N ILE A 241 18.32 -6.13 -3.16
CA ILE A 241 19.66 -6.16 -3.77
C ILE A 241 20.61 -7.00 -2.93
N ILE A 242 20.60 -6.85 -1.59
CA ILE A 242 21.40 -7.67 -0.67
C ILE A 242 21.08 -9.16 -0.89
N LEU A 243 19.80 -9.53 -0.78
CA LEU A 243 19.35 -10.92 -0.93
C LEU A 243 19.68 -11.51 -2.31
N ALA A 244 19.47 -10.75 -3.38
CA ALA A 244 19.76 -11.19 -4.74
C ALA A 244 21.27 -11.44 -4.97
N LYS A 245 22.15 -10.62 -4.36
CA LYS A 245 23.60 -10.84 -4.43
C LYS A 245 23.99 -12.15 -3.74
N GLN A 246 23.45 -12.41 -2.55
CA GLN A 246 23.74 -13.65 -1.82
C GLN A 246 23.17 -14.88 -2.53
N ALA A 247 21.97 -14.79 -3.13
CA ALA A 247 21.40 -15.86 -3.94
C ALA A 247 22.28 -16.21 -5.15
N ARG A 248 22.88 -15.21 -5.79
CA ARG A 248 23.86 -15.44 -6.88
C ARG A 248 25.15 -16.08 -6.36
N ARG A 249 25.58 -15.76 -5.14
CA ARG A 249 26.74 -16.40 -4.52
C ARG A 249 26.47 -17.88 -4.23
N ILE A 250 25.27 -18.23 -3.76
CA ILE A 250 24.84 -19.64 -3.61
C ILE A 250 24.93 -20.39 -4.94
N LEU A 251 24.50 -19.79 -6.05
CA LEU A 251 24.55 -20.44 -7.37
C LEU A 251 25.99 -20.77 -7.82
N ASN A 252 26.99 -20.00 -7.40
CA ASN A 252 28.40 -20.29 -7.73
C ASN A 252 28.96 -21.52 -6.99
N LEU A 253 28.23 -22.09 -6.02
CA LEU A 253 28.62 -23.31 -5.32
C LEU A 253 28.21 -24.58 -6.09
N LEU A 254 27.40 -24.45 -7.13
CA LEU A 254 26.96 -25.55 -7.96
C LEU A 254 27.97 -25.81 -9.09
N ASP A 255 28.52 -27.02 -9.13
CA ASP A 255 29.37 -27.48 -10.24
C ASP A 255 28.49 -27.92 -11.43
N ASP A 256 28.58 -27.20 -12.54
CA ASP A 256 27.85 -27.50 -13.79
C ASP A 256 28.69 -28.30 -14.80
N THR A 257 29.84 -28.82 -14.39
CA THR A 257 30.71 -29.63 -15.25
C THR A 257 29.96 -30.88 -15.74
N PRO A 258 29.84 -31.10 -17.07
CA PRO A 258 29.14 -32.26 -17.59
C PRO A 258 29.88 -33.56 -17.27
N ILE A 259 29.13 -34.61 -16.95
CA ILE A 259 29.67 -35.94 -16.66
C ILE A 259 29.46 -36.92 -17.83
N VAL A 260 30.31 -37.93 -17.91
CA VAL A 260 30.17 -39.01 -18.89
C VAL A 260 29.04 -39.95 -18.45
N PRO A 261 28.20 -40.47 -19.36
CA PRO A 261 27.17 -41.44 -18.99
C PRO A 261 27.76 -42.65 -18.24
N GLY A 262 27.27 -42.90 -17.03
CA GLY A 262 27.75 -43.96 -16.14
C GLY A 262 28.62 -43.47 -14.98
N ASP A 263 29.15 -42.24 -15.06
CA ASP A 263 29.79 -41.57 -13.94
C ASP A 263 28.74 -40.93 -13.02
N THR A 264 29.16 -40.60 -11.79
CA THR A 264 28.35 -39.85 -10.82
C THR A 264 28.97 -38.49 -10.57
N HIS A 265 28.15 -37.47 -10.35
CA HIS A 265 28.65 -36.19 -9.85
C HIS A 265 29.37 -36.38 -8.50
N ARG A 266 30.30 -35.46 -8.21
CA ARG A 266 30.95 -35.45 -6.90
C ARG A 266 29.93 -35.07 -5.83
N PRO A 267 30.08 -35.58 -4.60
CA PRO A 267 29.29 -35.10 -3.47
C PRO A 267 29.43 -33.60 -3.29
N PHE A 268 28.39 -32.95 -2.76
CA PHE A 268 28.44 -31.52 -2.48
C PHE A 268 29.38 -31.23 -1.30
N GLU A 269 30.43 -30.43 -1.53
CA GLU A 269 31.47 -30.12 -0.52
C GLU A 269 31.26 -28.76 0.16
N TYR A 270 30.35 -27.91 -0.35
CA TYR A 270 30.22 -26.51 0.05
C TYR A 270 29.10 -26.23 1.07
N SER A 271 28.65 -27.23 1.84
CA SER A 271 27.53 -27.07 2.79
C SER A 271 27.78 -25.98 3.84
N GLU A 272 28.97 -25.94 4.41
CA GLU A 272 29.33 -24.91 5.40
C GLU A 272 29.44 -23.52 4.76
N GLU A 273 29.96 -23.42 3.54
CA GLU A 273 30.02 -22.16 2.81
C GLU A 273 28.61 -21.65 2.45
N ALA A 274 27.73 -22.53 1.98
CA ALA A 274 26.34 -22.21 1.67
C ALA A 274 25.59 -21.70 2.91
N ARG A 275 25.82 -22.32 4.08
CA ARG A 275 25.31 -21.83 5.36
C ARG A 275 25.87 -20.46 5.72
N GLN A 276 27.17 -20.25 5.51
CA GLN A 276 27.80 -18.96 5.79
C GLN A 276 27.22 -17.84 4.92
N VAL A 277 26.89 -18.11 3.64
CA VAL A 277 26.22 -17.13 2.77
C VAL A 277 24.87 -16.67 3.35
N LEU A 278 24.11 -17.56 4.00
CA LEU A 278 22.86 -17.17 4.67
C LEU A 278 23.12 -16.30 5.91
N ASN A 279 24.16 -16.63 6.70
CA ASN A 279 24.56 -15.80 7.85
C ASN A 279 24.99 -14.40 7.39
N ASP A 280 25.79 -14.32 6.31
CA ASP A 280 26.22 -13.06 5.72
C ASP A 280 25.02 -12.24 5.23
N ALA A 281 24.02 -12.89 4.61
CA ALA A 281 22.76 -12.24 4.23
C ALA A 281 22.00 -11.67 5.44
N GLU A 282 21.88 -12.44 6.52
CA GLU A 282 21.23 -12.01 7.75
C GLU A 282 21.97 -10.84 8.40
N ASP A 283 23.29 -10.88 8.46
CA ASP A 283 24.11 -9.82 9.04
C ASP A 283 24.08 -8.54 8.19
N GLU A 284 24.13 -8.66 6.86
CA GLU A 284 23.97 -7.52 5.95
C GLU A 284 22.57 -6.88 6.07
N LEU A 285 21.51 -7.68 6.17
CA LEU A 285 20.15 -7.18 6.38
C LEU A 285 19.97 -6.52 7.75
N ARG A 286 20.59 -7.07 8.81
CA ARG A 286 20.59 -6.47 10.16
C ARG A 286 21.40 -5.19 10.22
N GLY A 287 22.49 -5.12 9.44
CA GLY A 287 23.36 -3.97 9.33
C GLY A 287 22.80 -2.85 8.45
N TRP A 288 21.79 -3.13 7.63
CA TRP A 288 21.15 -2.13 6.78
C TRP A 288 20.55 -1.00 7.61
N GLN A 289 20.78 0.23 7.17
CA GLN A 289 20.21 1.44 7.75
C GLN A 289 19.71 2.36 6.63
N PRO A 290 18.61 3.10 6.85
CA PRO A 290 18.13 4.06 5.88
C PRO A 290 19.17 5.14 5.59
N ASN A 291 19.54 5.31 4.33
CA ASN A 291 20.39 6.41 3.86
C ASN A 291 19.59 7.31 2.91
N ILE A 292 18.68 8.10 3.48
CA ILE A 292 17.72 8.91 2.72
C ILE A 292 17.81 10.35 3.23
N GLU A 293 17.86 11.31 2.31
CA GLU A 293 17.81 12.73 2.67
C GLU A 293 16.43 13.10 3.25
N PRO A 294 16.36 13.71 4.45
CA PRO A 294 15.09 14.08 5.05
C PRO A 294 14.32 15.09 4.19
N ILE A 295 13.02 14.86 3.99
CA ILE A 295 12.18 15.82 3.28
C ILE A 295 11.93 17.05 4.16
N HIS A 296 12.40 18.22 3.70
CA HIS A 296 12.19 19.47 4.42
C HIS A 296 10.72 19.90 4.43
N SER A 297 10.18 20.14 5.63
CA SER A 297 8.84 20.70 5.84
C SER A 297 8.91 22.09 6.44
N SER A 298 8.27 23.06 5.78
CA SER A 298 8.08 24.42 6.28
C SER A 298 6.69 24.60 6.91
N ALA A 299 5.91 23.52 7.08
CA ALA A 299 4.53 23.60 7.56
C ALA A 299 4.42 24.21 8.97
N GLY A 300 5.47 24.11 9.79
CA GLY A 300 5.55 24.74 11.12
C GLY A 300 6.11 26.16 11.15
N ALA A 301 6.46 26.77 10.01
CA ALA A 301 7.07 28.10 9.97
C ALA A 301 6.04 29.24 10.19
N LEU A 302 4.75 28.96 9.99
CA LEU A 302 3.66 29.85 10.40
C LEU A 302 3.26 29.47 11.83
N GLY A 303 3.41 30.41 12.76
CA GLY A 303 3.17 30.18 14.19
C GLY A 303 1.83 29.52 14.51
N VAL A 304 1.77 28.82 15.64
CA VAL A 304 0.68 27.95 16.14
C VAL A 304 -0.73 28.58 16.08
N GLY A 305 -0.85 29.91 15.97
CA GLY A 305 -2.12 30.63 15.83
C GLY A 305 -2.72 30.70 14.42
N ALA A 306 -2.01 30.26 13.37
CA ALA A 306 -2.49 30.35 11.98
C ALA A 306 -3.31 29.13 11.50
N MET A 307 -3.39 28.06 12.31
CA MET A 307 -4.08 26.82 11.96
C MET A 307 -4.96 26.35 13.14
N PRO A 308 -6.30 26.51 13.10
CA PRO A 308 -7.18 25.83 14.05
C PRO A 308 -7.23 24.35 13.69
N GLY A 309 -6.73 23.48 14.58
CA GLY A 309 -6.75 22.01 14.41
C GLY A 309 -5.46 21.27 14.78
N ALA A 310 -4.42 21.94 15.28
CA ALA A 310 -3.31 21.26 15.94
C ALA A 310 -3.79 20.77 17.32
N GLU A 311 -4.53 19.65 17.35
CA GLU A 311 -4.71 18.90 18.57
C GLU A 311 -3.33 18.40 19.02
N VAL A 312 -2.89 18.93 20.15
CA VAL A 312 -1.72 18.44 20.88
C VAL A 312 -2.16 17.14 21.52
N ASP A 313 -1.88 16.02 20.85
CA ASP A 313 -2.17 14.69 21.37
C ASP A 313 -1.19 14.40 22.51
N ASN A 314 -1.60 14.73 23.74
CA ASN A 314 -0.83 14.53 24.95
C ASN A 314 -1.59 13.57 25.87
N SER A 315 -1.58 12.28 25.55
CA SER A 315 -1.76 11.23 26.56
C SER A 315 -1.27 9.87 26.08
N ALA A 316 -0.05 9.53 26.49
CA ALA A 316 0.30 8.15 26.77
C ALA A 316 -0.28 7.76 28.14
N SER A 317 -1.28 6.88 28.18
CA SER A 317 -1.46 5.95 29.30
C SER A 317 -2.36 4.78 28.87
N TYR A 318 -1.71 3.63 28.72
CA TYR A 318 -2.31 2.31 28.48
C TYR A 318 -2.97 1.79 29.76
N GLY A 319 -4.15 1.17 29.67
CA GLY A 319 -4.81 0.56 30.83
C GLY A 319 -6.14 -0.13 30.53
N SER A 320 -6.06 -1.37 30.03
CA SER A 320 -6.94 -2.54 30.24
C SER A 320 -8.45 -2.34 30.51
N GLU A 321 -9.26 -2.94 29.63
CA GLU A 321 -10.66 -3.35 29.84
C GLU A 321 -10.91 -4.02 31.20
N PHE A 322 -12.04 -3.67 31.82
CA PHE A 322 -13.03 -4.63 32.32
C PHE A 322 -14.43 -3.98 32.27
N GLY A 323 -15.36 -4.66 31.60
CA GLY A 323 -16.70 -4.18 31.30
C GLY A 323 -17.61 -4.06 32.53
N LYS A 324 -18.49 -3.06 32.49
CA LYS A 324 -19.72 -3.02 33.28
C LYS A 324 -20.87 -2.59 32.40
N GLU A 325 -21.78 -3.53 32.24
CA GLU A 325 -23.05 -3.50 31.53
C GLU A 325 -24.02 -2.56 32.26
N THR A 326 -24.55 -1.56 31.57
CA THR A 326 -25.75 -0.81 32.01
C THR A 326 -26.78 -0.83 30.89
N ASP A 327 -27.75 -1.71 31.12
CA ASP A 327 -29.01 -1.91 30.44
C ASP A 327 -29.94 -0.69 30.63
N HIS A 328 -30.68 -0.28 29.60
CA HIS A 328 -32.02 0.32 29.73
C HIS A 328 -32.74 0.54 28.37
N PRO A 329 -34.09 0.51 28.35
CA PRO A 329 -34.82 -0.35 27.42
C PRO A 329 -35.92 0.39 26.65
N ALA A 330 -36.11 0.09 25.35
CA ALA A 330 -37.41 0.28 24.68
C ALA A 330 -37.42 -0.35 23.28
N HIS A 331 -37.80 -1.62 23.18
CA HIS A 331 -38.94 -2.07 22.37
C HIS A 331 -39.02 -3.60 22.36
N ARG A 332 -40.08 -4.11 22.96
CA ARG A 332 -40.42 -5.52 23.14
C ARG A 332 -41.48 -5.93 22.12
N GLY A 333 -41.30 -7.14 21.56
CA GLY A 333 -42.32 -7.97 20.91
C GLY A 333 -42.37 -7.77 19.39
N THR A 334 -42.25 -8.79 18.55
CA THR A 334 -42.89 -10.11 18.61
C THR A 334 -42.06 -11.22 17.97
N THR A 335 -42.45 -12.44 18.31
CA THR A 335 -41.79 -13.73 18.10
C THR A 335 -41.83 -14.24 16.65
N SER A 336 -40.81 -15.03 16.28
CA SER A 336 -40.94 -16.42 15.75
C SER A 336 -40.04 -16.76 14.55
N ARG A 337 -39.32 -17.88 14.71
CA ARG A 337 -38.92 -18.90 13.70
C ARG A 337 -37.69 -18.67 12.80
N SER A 338 -36.61 -19.33 13.22
CA SER A 338 -35.80 -20.31 12.49
C SER A 338 -35.77 -20.26 10.95
N ARG A 339 -34.58 -20.01 10.36
CA ARG A 339 -33.94 -20.96 9.43
C ARG A 339 -32.52 -20.59 9.04
N SER A 340 -31.64 -21.56 9.25
CA SER A 340 -30.29 -21.74 8.71
C SER A 340 -30.27 -21.71 7.18
N GLY A 341 -29.17 -21.24 6.59
CA GLY A 341 -28.90 -21.35 5.15
C GLY A 341 -27.52 -20.86 4.72
N SER A 342 -26.48 -21.63 5.08
CA SER A 342 -25.11 -21.52 4.57
C SER A 342 -24.97 -22.08 3.15
N GLY A 343 -24.04 -21.53 2.36
CA GLY A 343 -23.43 -22.20 1.19
C GLY A 343 -23.16 -21.22 0.05
N GLY A 344 -21.94 -20.96 -0.44
CA GLY A 344 -20.71 -21.72 -0.34
C GLY A 344 -20.41 -22.46 -1.66
N ARG A 345 -19.77 -21.73 -2.58
CA ARG A 345 -18.72 -22.10 -3.57
C ARG A 345 -18.68 -23.52 -4.18
N ARG A 346 -18.37 -23.55 -5.49
CA ARG A 346 -17.47 -24.50 -6.22
C ARG A 346 -17.35 -24.01 -7.68
N ALA A 347 -16.21 -23.80 -8.37
CA ALA A 347 -14.96 -24.58 -8.56
C ALA A 347 -15.25 -26.02 -9.02
N ALA A 348 -14.80 -26.56 -10.15
CA ALA A 348 -13.65 -26.27 -11.02
C ALA A 348 -13.76 -27.06 -12.35
N SER A 349 -12.83 -26.77 -13.30
CA SER A 349 -12.06 -27.70 -14.17
C SER A 349 -12.80 -28.75 -15.03
N VAL A 350 -12.49 -29.05 -16.29
CA VAL A 350 -11.20 -29.45 -16.92
C VAL A 350 -11.38 -29.43 -18.46
N GLY A 351 -10.33 -29.04 -19.22
CA GLY A 351 -9.87 -29.58 -20.53
C GLY A 351 -10.83 -29.60 -21.74
N SER A 352 -10.41 -29.59 -23.00
CA SER A 352 -9.11 -29.68 -23.66
C SER A 352 -9.33 -29.49 -25.18
N LEU A 353 -8.43 -28.77 -25.87
CA LEU A 353 -8.10 -28.80 -27.32
C LEU A 353 -9.22 -28.42 -28.35
N GLY A 354 -9.01 -27.57 -29.35
CA GLY A 354 -7.78 -26.93 -29.83
C GLY A 354 -7.99 -25.88 -30.94
N SER A 355 -6.88 -25.19 -31.21
CA SER A 355 -6.41 -24.50 -32.43
C SER A 355 -7.35 -23.65 -33.29
N ARG A 356 -7.09 -22.33 -33.29
CA ARG A 356 -6.80 -21.60 -34.54
C ARG A 356 -6.06 -20.28 -34.27
N GLU A 357 -4.93 -20.12 -34.97
CA GLU A 357 -4.11 -18.92 -35.06
C GLU A 357 -4.89 -17.71 -35.59
N GLY A 358 -4.47 -16.51 -35.18
CA GLY A 358 -4.96 -15.25 -35.72
C GLY A 358 -4.29 -14.05 -35.05
N GLY A 359 -3.01 -13.83 -35.36
CA GLY A 359 -2.32 -12.58 -35.01
C GLY A 359 -2.88 -11.41 -35.82
N GLU A 360 -3.12 -10.28 -35.16
CA GLU A 360 -3.51 -9.03 -35.81
C GLU A 360 -2.37 -8.51 -36.70
N VAL A 361 -2.63 -8.47 -38.01
CA VAL A 361 -1.79 -7.83 -39.01
C VAL A 361 -2.00 -6.32 -38.91
N ARG A 362 -0.95 -5.57 -38.56
CA ARG A 362 -0.93 -4.10 -38.69
C ARG A 362 -0.98 -3.70 -40.18
N PRO A 363 -1.71 -2.64 -40.56
CA PRO A 363 -1.78 -2.21 -41.95
C PRO A 363 -0.42 -1.68 -42.43
N ALA A 364 -0.14 -1.86 -43.73
CA ALA A 364 1.11 -1.45 -44.36
C ALA A 364 1.21 0.08 -44.48
N TYR A 365 2.39 0.63 -44.17
CA TYR A 365 2.70 2.05 -44.30
C TYR A 365 2.47 2.57 -45.72
N THR A 366 1.88 3.76 -45.79
CA THR A 366 1.72 4.52 -47.03
C THR A 366 3.09 4.94 -47.59
N GLU A 367 3.15 5.24 -48.89
CA GLU A 367 4.40 5.58 -49.56
C GLU A 367 5.02 6.90 -49.07
N ALA A 368 4.17 7.78 -48.51
CA ALA A 368 4.61 8.99 -47.81
C ALA A 368 5.30 8.65 -46.47
N GLU A 369 4.72 7.76 -45.67
CA GLU A 369 5.29 7.33 -44.38
C GLU A 369 6.62 6.55 -44.55
N ARG A 370 6.78 5.80 -45.65
CA ARG A 370 8.06 5.12 -45.94
C ARG A 370 9.20 6.08 -46.24
N ARG A 371 8.92 7.20 -46.91
CA ARG A 371 9.95 8.22 -47.19
C ARG A 371 10.38 8.96 -45.92
N GLU A 372 9.45 9.18 -45.00
CA GLU A 372 9.74 9.84 -43.73
C GLU A 372 10.56 8.92 -42.79
N LEU A 373 10.24 7.64 -42.75
CA LEU A 373 10.97 6.64 -41.96
C LEU A 373 12.38 6.35 -42.50
N ALA A 374 12.59 6.42 -43.82
CA ALA A 374 13.92 6.31 -44.44
C ALA A 374 14.83 7.51 -44.11
N HIS A 375 14.26 8.71 -43.98
CA HIS A 375 15.01 9.90 -43.58
C HIS A 375 15.29 9.93 -42.06
N ALA A 376 14.46 9.24 -41.26
CA ALA A 376 14.63 9.11 -39.81
C ALA A 376 15.56 7.96 -39.38
N GLY A 377 16.01 7.11 -40.32
CA GLY A 377 16.93 5.99 -40.02
C GLY A 377 16.31 4.86 -39.19
N VAL A 378 14.98 4.68 -39.26
CA VAL A 378 14.23 3.70 -38.44
C VAL A 378 13.81 2.46 -39.26
N ILE A 379 14.28 2.31 -40.49
CA ILE A 379 14.11 1.10 -41.31
C ILE A 379 15.44 0.71 -41.94
#